data_AF-A0A816I489-F1
#
_entry.id   AF-A0A816I489-F1
#
_cell.length_a   1.000
_cell.length_b   1.000
_cell.length_c   1.000
_cell.angle_alpha   90.00
_cell.angle_beta   90.00
_cell.angle_gamma   90.00
#
_symmetry.space_group_name_H-M   'P 1'
#
loop_
_entity.id
_entity.type
_entity.pdbx_description
1 polymer ?
#
loop_
_entity_poly.entity_id
_entity_poly.type
_entity_poly.pdbx_seq_one_letter_code
_entity_poly.pdbx_strand_id
1 'polypeptide(L)'
;MYEQLIKEIRLELEYYDQSVYDLVSYCCDRYSNNPKELENIQLFQQGYSDKSPIWWYTCDSFIYHMLNWALREQEFDAIIRIAFFICNLHRHIEQVYLEQFKECQKEFIVYRGQSMTPEQFEKLKKSKGELMSFNSFLSTSIDENVGLEFAEKALSSDPSAAIKKMKAKFYSRC
;
A
#
# COMPACT_ATOMS: atom_id res chain seq x y z
N MET A 1 -15.38 4.89 -1.95
CA MET A 1 -15.52 4.61 -0.50
C MET A 1 -14.34 5.16 0.29
N TYR A 2 -13.09 4.75 0.01
CA TYR A 2 -11.91 5.39 0.64
C TYR A 2 -11.71 6.86 0.25
N GLU A 3 -12.07 7.28 -0.96
CA GLU A 3 -12.00 8.69 -1.35
C GLU A 3 -12.90 9.61 -0.50
N GLN A 4 -14.05 9.12 -0.02
CA GLN A 4 -14.91 9.90 0.88
C GLN A 4 -14.29 10.00 2.26
N LEU A 5 -13.78 8.88 2.79
CA LEU A 5 -13.03 8.86 4.05
C LEU A 5 -11.81 9.80 3.99
N ILE A 6 -11.04 9.74 2.90
CA ILE A 6 -9.88 10.60 2.64
C ILE A 6 -10.28 12.08 2.52
N LYS A 7 -11.45 12.39 1.94
CA LYS A 7 -11.99 13.76 1.86
C LYS A 7 -12.42 14.28 3.24
N GLU A 8 -12.96 13.43 4.09
CA GLU A 8 -13.37 13.76 5.46
C GLU A 8 -12.14 13.94 6.37
N ILE A 9 -11.17 13.01 6.32
CA ILE A 9 -9.85 13.10 6.97
C ILE A 9 -9.13 14.40 6.59
N ARG A 10 -9.29 14.88 5.34
CA ARG A 10 -8.62 16.08 4.82
C ARG A 10 -8.88 17.34 5.66
N LEU A 11 -10.02 17.40 6.36
CA LEU A 11 -10.39 18.55 7.20
C LEU A 11 -9.66 18.57 8.54
N GLU A 12 -9.03 17.46 8.97
CA GLU A 12 -8.33 17.33 10.26
C GLU A 12 -6.80 17.41 10.15
N LEU A 13 -6.24 17.52 8.93
CA LEU A 13 -4.79 17.50 8.67
C LEU A 13 -4.03 18.78 9.07
N GLU A 14 -4.63 19.67 9.87
CA GLU A 14 -3.99 20.88 10.39
C GLU A 14 -2.95 20.58 11.50
N TYR A 15 -2.85 19.33 11.97
CA TYR A 15 -1.97 18.91 13.07
C TYR A 15 -1.01 17.76 12.69
N TYR A 16 -0.13 18.01 11.72
CA TYR A 16 0.82 17.03 11.18
C TYR A 16 1.70 16.35 12.25
N ASP A 17 2.25 17.12 13.19
CA ASP A 17 3.15 16.60 14.22
C ASP A 17 2.43 15.64 15.18
N GLN A 18 1.19 15.95 15.55
CA GLN A 18 0.38 15.10 16.42
C GLN A 18 0.00 13.80 15.70
N SER A 19 -0.38 13.86 14.41
CA SER A 19 -0.71 12.66 13.64
C SER A 19 0.47 11.72 13.48
N VAL A 20 1.68 12.26 13.27
CA VAL A 20 2.92 11.46 13.22
C VAL A 20 3.16 10.79 14.57
N TYR A 21 3.05 11.55 15.67
CA TYR A 21 3.21 11.01 17.03
C TYR A 21 2.21 9.89 17.33
N ASP A 22 0.93 10.08 17.00
CA ASP A 22 -0.13 9.12 17.28
C ASP A 22 0.07 7.80 16.52
N LEU A 23 0.53 7.89 15.26
CA LEU A 23 0.91 6.72 14.47
C LEU A 23 2.12 6.00 15.07
N VAL A 24 3.16 6.76 15.43
CA VAL A 24 4.39 6.21 16.02
C VAL A 24 4.09 5.48 17.32
N SER A 25 3.33 6.10 18.23
CA SER A 25 2.95 5.48 19.51
C SER A 25 2.21 4.16 19.28
N TYR A 26 1.21 4.16 18.39
CA TYR A 26 0.45 2.97 18.05
C TYR A 26 1.31 1.86 17.45
N CYS A 27 2.25 2.22 16.57
CA CYS A 27 3.15 1.26 15.96
C CYS A 27 4.16 0.71 16.97
N CYS A 28 4.68 1.53 17.88
CA CYS A 28 5.58 1.07 18.94
C CYS A 28 4.92 -0.02 19.82
N ASP A 29 3.65 0.17 20.19
CA ASP A 29 2.91 -0.82 20.98
C ASP A 29 2.72 -2.12 20.19
N ARG A 30 2.27 -2.00 18.92
CA ARG A 30 2.01 -3.15 18.04
C ARG A 30 3.28 -3.96 17.73
N TYR A 31 4.40 -3.28 17.51
CA TYR A 31 5.69 -3.88 17.12
C TYR A 31 6.66 -4.01 18.30
N SER A 32 6.16 -3.97 19.55
CA SER A 32 6.96 -4.04 20.79
C SER A 32 7.93 -5.21 20.85
N ASN A 33 7.61 -6.34 20.19
CA ASN A 33 8.45 -7.53 20.13
C ASN A 33 9.31 -7.64 18.85
N ASN A 34 9.38 -6.60 18.02
CA ASN A 34 10.14 -6.58 16.77
C ASN A 34 11.16 -5.42 16.78
N PRO A 35 12.40 -5.66 17.26
CA PRO A 35 13.43 -4.63 17.35
C PRO A 35 13.73 -3.94 16.02
N LYS A 36 13.62 -4.67 14.91
CA LYS A 36 13.90 -4.11 13.58
C LYS A 36 12.84 -3.08 13.18
N GLU A 37 11.57 -3.38 13.46
CA GLU A 37 10.50 -2.42 13.18
C GLU A 37 10.53 -1.23 14.14
N LEU A 38 10.91 -1.43 15.40
CA LEU A 38 11.12 -0.32 16.34
C LEU A 38 12.19 0.66 15.85
N GLU A 39 13.31 0.16 15.28
CA GLU A 39 14.32 0.99 14.63
C GLU A 39 13.73 1.77 13.44
N ASN A 40 12.98 1.08 12.56
CA ASN A 40 12.32 1.72 11.42
C ASN A 40 11.31 2.80 11.86
N ILE A 41 10.58 2.58 12.95
CA ILE A 41 9.62 3.54 13.53
C ILE A 41 10.36 4.78 14.04
N GLN A 42 11.51 4.61 14.71
CA GLN A 42 12.34 5.74 15.16
C GLN A 42 12.89 6.55 13.98
N LEU A 43 13.38 5.87 12.93
CA LEU A 43 13.83 6.52 11.69
C LEU A 43 12.70 7.31 11.03
N PHE A 44 11.50 6.74 10.99
CA PHE A 44 10.31 7.43 10.49
C PHE A 44 9.98 8.67 11.34
N GLN A 45 9.95 8.55 12.66
CA GLN A 45 9.64 9.68 13.55
C GLN A 45 10.62 10.84 13.40
N GLN A 46 11.92 10.55 13.29
CA GLN A 46 12.97 11.56 13.23
C GLN A 46 13.10 12.19 11.84
N GLY A 47 12.85 11.42 10.78
CA GLY A 47 13.14 11.82 9.40
C GLY A 47 11.93 11.84 8.47
N TYR A 48 10.70 11.87 8.99
CA TYR A 48 9.50 11.73 8.15
C TYR A 48 9.50 12.73 6.98
N SER A 49 9.82 14.00 7.26
CA SER A 49 9.86 15.08 6.25
C SER A 49 11.10 15.04 5.34
N ASP A 50 12.13 14.26 5.68
CA ASP A 50 13.37 14.17 4.90
C ASP A 50 13.23 13.27 3.66
N LYS A 51 12.16 12.47 3.60
CA LYS A 51 11.89 11.53 2.52
C LYS A 51 10.48 11.72 1.99
N SER A 52 10.28 11.33 0.74
CA SER A 52 8.95 11.41 0.14
C SER A 52 8.01 10.33 0.69
N PRO A 53 6.68 10.54 0.68
CA PRO A 53 5.73 9.51 1.09
C PRO A 53 5.86 8.20 0.31
N ILE A 54 6.21 8.26 -0.98
CA ILE A 54 6.43 7.04 -1.80
C ILE A 54 7.67 6.30 -1.31
N TRP A 55 8.73 7.01 -0.92
CA TRP A 55 9.93 6.38 -0.37
C TRP A 55 9.60 5.61 0.92
N TRP A 56 8.88 6.23 1.86
CA TRP A 56 8.44 5.55 3.09
C TRP A 56 7.54 4.35 2.81
N TYR A 57 6.65 4.45 1.81
CA TYR A 57 5.76 3.35 1.43
C TYR A 57 6.46 2.19 0.73
N THR A 58 7.60 2.45 0.06
CA THR A 58 8.32 1.45 -0.73
C THR A 58 9.58 0.93 -0.06
N CYS A 59 10.11 1.64 0.93
CA CYS A 59 11.16 1.13 1.79
C CYS A 59 10.64 -0.03 2.64
N ASP A 60 11.51 -1.00 2.94
CA ASP A 60 11.18 -2.17 3.77
C ASP A 60 11.00 -1.73 5.23
N SER A 61 9.79 -1.26 5.55
CA SER A 61 9.42 -0.70 6.85
C SER A 61 7.97 -1.00 7.22
N PHE A 62 7.66 -0.81 8.50
CA PHE A 62 6.31 -0.94 9.06
C PHE A 62 5.24 -0.20 8.27
N ILE A 63 5.55 0.92 7.61
CA ILE A 63 4.56 1.75 6.89
C ILE A 63 3.85 0.96 5.79
N TYR A 64 4.59 0.22 4.96
CA TYR A 64 4.02 -0.60 3.90
C TYR A 64 3.05 -1.63 4.49
N HIS A 65 3.50 -2.34 5.54
CA HIS A 65 2.74 -3.41 6.16
C HIS A 65 1.50 -2.88 6.88
N MET A 66 1.66 -1.85 7.71
CA MET A 66 0.61 -1.20 8.48
C MET A 66 -0.50 -0.68 7.56
N LEU A 67 -0.12 0.08 6.53
CA LEU A 67 -1.08 0.67 5.59
C LEU A 67 -1.86 -0.43 4.86
N ASN A 68 -1.16 -1.37 4.22
CA ASN A 68 -1.84 -2.39 3.43
C ASN A 68 -2.64 -3.40 4.28
N TRP A 69 -2.29 -3.58 5.55
CA TRP A 69 -3.08 -4.36 6.51
C TRP A 69 -4.34 -3.60 6.92
N ALA A 70 -4.19 -2.36 7.39
CA ALA A 70 -5.29 -1.53 7.86
C ALA A 70 -6.39 -1.36 6.78
N LEU A 71 -5.97 -1.12 5.54
CA LEU A 71 -6.88 -1.00 4.40
C LEU A 71 -7.56 -2.32 4.01
N ARG A 72 -6.88 -3.46 4.11
CA ARG A 72 -7.43 -4.78 3.74
C ARG A 72 -8.44 -5.27 4.76
N GLU A 73 -8.07 -5.20 6.03
CA GLU A 73 -8.86 -5.69 7.15
C GLU A 73 -9.91 -4.67 7.62
N GLN A 74 -9.90 -3.46 7.05
CA GLN A 74 -10.80 -2.35 7.42
C GLN A 74 -10.69 -1.99 8.92
N GLU A 75 -9.46 -1.99 9.44
CA GLU A 75 -9.16 -1.72 10.85
C GLU A 75 -9.22 -0.22 11.12
N PHE A 76 -10.41 0.27 11.47
CA PHE A 76 -10.70 1.71 11.53
C PHE A 76 -9.76 2.53 12.42
N ASP A 77 -9.38 2.03 13.60
CA ASP A 77 -8.44 2.75 14.49
C ASP A 77 -7.07 2.90 13.82
N ALA A 78 -6.56 1.85 13.16
CA ALA A 78 -5.32 1.93 12.41
C ALA A 78 -5.43 2.86 11.19
N ILE A 79 -6.56 2.82 10.48
CA ILE A 79 -6.83 3.67 9.32
C ILE A 79 -6.81 5.15 9.73
N ILE A 80 -7.46 5.51 10.84
CA ILE A 80 -7.49 6.89 11.35
C ILE A 80 -6.08 7.37 11.69
N ARG A 81 -5.27 6.53 12.33
CA ARG A 81 -3.89 6.89 12.72
C ARG A 81 -2.95 7.05 11.52
N ILE A 82 -3.10 6.23 10.48
CA ILE A 82 -2.29 6.32 9.26
C ILE A 82 -2.90 7.21 8.17
N ALA A 83 -4.05 7.81 8.45
CA ALA A 83 -4.86 8.59 7.52
C ALA A 83 -4.06 9.74 6.86
N PHE A 84 -3.30 10.49 7.65
CA PHE A 84 -2.45 11.56 7.15
C PHE A 84 -1.43 11.06 6.14
N PHE A 85 -0.83 9.89 6.41
CA PHE A 85 0.15 9.29 5.52
C PHE A 85 -0.52 8.78 4.24
N ILE A 86 -1.72 8.18 4.31
CA ILE A 86 -2.51 7.80 3.13
C ILE A 86 -2.77 9.01 2.24
N CYS A 87 -3.18 10.15 2.83
CA CYS A 87 -3.41 11.39 2.10
C CYS A 87 -2.13 11.90 1.43
N ASN A 88 -1.00 11.91 2.14
CA ASN A 88 0.28 12.36 1.61
C ASN A 88 0.79 11.43 0.49
N LEU A 89 0.65 10.12 0.68
CA LEU A 89 1.00 9.12 -0.32
C LEU A 89 0.16 9.29 -1.59
N HIS A 90 -1.16 9.45 -1.44
CA HIS A 90 -2.06 9.65 -2.58
C HIS A 90 -1.70 10.91 -3.38
N ARG A 91 -1.54 12.06 -2.71
CA ARG A 91 -1.15 13.32 -3.37
C ARG A 91 0.19 13.19 -4.10
N HIS A 92 1.16 12.54 -3.47
CA HIS A 92 2.48 12.36 -4.09
C HIS A 92 2.42 11.40 -5.30
N ILE A 93 1.59 10.35 -5.26
CA ILE A 93 1.32 9.49 -6.42
C ILE A 93 0.67 10.29 -7.56
N GLU A 94 -0.31 11.15 -7.26
CA GLU A 94 -0.94 12.02 -8.28
C GLU A 94 0.07 12.96 -8.93
N GLN A 95 0.96 13.58 -8.13
CA GLN A 95 2.03 14.44 -8.63
C GLN A 95 2.98 13.69 -9.57
N VAL A 96 3.48 12.53 -9.14
CA VAL A 96 4.39 11.71 -9.94
C VAL A 96 3.70 11.17 -11.20
N TYR A 97 2.42 10.81 -11.12
CA TYR A 97 1.63 10.43 -12.27
C TYR A 97 1.55 11.56 -13.31
N LEU A 98 1.25 12.78 -12.87
CA LEU A 98 1.20 13.94 -13.75
C LEU A 98 2.55 14.22 -14.41
N GLU A 99 3.67 13.95 -13.72
CA GLU A 99 5.02 14.08 -14.28
C GLU A 99 5.36 12.98 -15.29
N GLN A 100 4.99 11.73 -14.98
CA GLN A 100 5.28 10.57 -15.80
C GLN A 100 4.54 10.59 -17.15
N PHE A 101 3.35 11.19 -17.19
CA PHE A 101 2.47 11.20 -18.38
C PHE A 101 2.27 12.60 -18.98
N LYS A 102 3.24 13.53 -18.81
CA LYS A 102 3.20 14.86 -19.45
C LYS A 102 3.16 14.80 -20.98
N GLU A 103 3.73 13.78 -21.59
CA GLU A 103 3.66 13.51 -23.02
C GLU A 103 2.77 12.29 -23.28
N CYS A 104 1.93 12.36 -24.31
CA CYS A 104 0.91 11.34 -24.64
C CYS A 104 1.41 9.89 -24.61
N GLN A 105 0.50 9.01 -24.20
CA GLN A 105 0.67 7.65 -23.67
C GLN A 105 1.54 6.63 -24.42
N LYS A 106 2.17 5.76 -23.62
CA LYS A 106 2.43 4.36 -23.97
C LYS A 106 1.62 3.44 -23.03
N GLU A 107 0.91 2.48 -23.60
CA GLU A 107 0.36 1.37 -22.82
C GLU A 107 1.49 0.55 -22.22
N PHE A 108 1.33 0.08 -20.99
CA PHE A 108 2.29 -0.83 -20.38
C PHE A 108 1.60 -1.90 -19.54
N ILE A 109 2.32 -3.01 -19.39
CA ILE A 109 1.90 -4.17 -18.63
C ILE A 109 2.71 -4.16 -17.33
N VAL A 110 2.03 -4.42 -16.23
CA VAL A 110 2.67 -4.67 -14.94
C VAL A 110 2.20 -5.98 -14.33
N TYR A 111 3.01 -6.47 -13.43
CA TYR A 111 2.90 -7.75 -12.77
C TYR A 111 2.94 -7.56 -11.27
N ARG A 112 2.11 -8.34 -10.56
CA ARG A 112 2.08 -8.41 -9.10
C ARG A 112 1.86 -9.86 -8.66
N GLY A 113 2.71 -10.32 -7.75
CA GLY A 113 2.51 -11.55 -7.01
C GLY A 113 1.73 -11.28 -5.73
N GLN A 114 0.78 -12.16 -5.41
CA GLN A 114 0.02 -12.09 -4.17
C GLN A 114 -0.41 -13.49 -3.73
N SER A 115 -0.24 -13.80 -2.44
CA SER A 115 -0.90 -14.93 -1.79
C SER A 115 -2.35 -14.59 -1.46
N MET A 116 -3.21 -15.60 -1.52
CA MET A 116 -4.61 -15.50 -1.16
C MET A 116 -5.10 -16.83 -0.63
N THR A 117 -6.19 -16.83 0.13
CA THR A 117 -6.78 -18.09 0.58
C THR A 117 -7.37 -18.86 -0.61
N PRO A 118 -7.49 -20.19 -0.52
CA PRO A 118 -8.16 -20.98 -1.55
C PRO A 118 -9.57 -20.45 -1.90
N GLU A 119 -10.33 -19.97 -0.91
CA GLU A 119 -11.67 -19.41 -1.11
C GLU A 119 -11.62 -18.10 -1.91
N GLN A 120 -10.67 -17.21 -1.58
CA GLN A 120 -10.44 -15.98 -2.33
C GLN A 120 -10.05 -16.28 -3.78
N PHE A 121 -9.21 -17.30 -4.00
CA PHE A 121 -8.80 -17.73 -5.33
C PHE A 121 -9.97 -18.28 -6.16
N GLU A 122 -10.80 -19.13 -5.57
CA GLU A 122 -11.98 -19.67 -6.23
C GLU A 122 -13.01 -18.59 -6.55
N LYS A 123 -13.22 -17.63 -5.63
CA LYS A 123 -14.07 -16.46 -5.90
C LYS A 123 -13.54 -15.67 -7.10
N LEU A 124 -12.22 -15.44 -7.16
CA LEU A 124 -11.56 -14.73 -8.25
C LEU A 124 -11.60 -15.46 -9.59
N LYS A 125 -11.62 -16.81 -9.60
CA LYS A 125 -11.82 -17.59 -10.84
C LYS A 125 -13.24 -17.41 -11.38
N LYS A 126 -14.23 -17.38 -10.48
CA LYS A 126 -15.64 -17.22 -10.83
C LYS A 126 -15.96 -15.81 -11.34
N SER A 127 -15.26 -14.79 -10.85
CA SER A 127 -15.42 -13.39 -11.29
C SER A 127 -14.67 -13.04 -12.59
N LYS A 128 -14.34 -14.03 -13.43
CA LYS A 128 -13.61 -13.79 -14.69
C LYS A 128 -14.50 -13.03 -15.67
N GLY A 129 -14.02 -11.89 -16.16
CA GLY A 129 -14.78 -11.00 -17.04
C GLY A 129 -15.53 -9.89 -16.29
N GLU A 130 -15.47 -9.88 -14.96
CA GLU A 130 -16.03 -8.82 -14.12
C GLU A 130 -14.97 -7.74 -13.79
N LEU A 131 -15.43 -6.60 -13.27
CA LEU A 131 -14.57 -5.55 -12.76
C LEU A 131 -14.03 -5.92 -11.37
N MET A 132 -12.75 -5.66 -11.16
CA MET A 132 -12.10 -5.80 -9.84
C MET A 132 -11.83 -4.42 -9.26
N SER A 133 -12.13 -4.26 -7.98
CA SER A 133 -11.73 -3.10 -7.17
C SER A 133 -10.82 -3.56 -6.04
N PHE A 134 -9.88 -2.68 -5.65
CA PHE A 134 -8.96 -2.92 -4.56
C PHE A 134 -9.15 -1.83 -3.51
N ASN A 135 -9.12 -2.23 -2.24
CA ASN A 135 -9.22 -1.29 -1.12
C ASN A 135 -7.87 -0.72 -0.71
N SER A 136 -6.78 -1.14 -1.37
CA SER A 136 -5.40 -0.75 -1.05
C SER A 136 -4.63 -0.31 -2.29
N PHE A 137 -3.49 0.37 -2.06
CA PHE A 137 -2.57 0.73 -3.13
C PHE A 137 -1.91 -0.53 -3.71
N LEU A 138 -1.71 -0.54 -5.03
CA LEU A 138 -1.07 -1.64 -5.73
C LEU A 138 0.39 -1.31 -6.00
N SER A 139 1.30 -2.03 -5.33
CA SER A 139 2.71 -2.11 -5.74
C SER A 139 2.85 -3.17 -6.84
N THR A 140 3.42 -2.79 -7.98
CA THR A 140 3.53 -3.63 -9.19
C THR A 140 4.88 -3.40 -9.86
N SER A 141 5.33 -4.36 -10.67
CA SER A 141 6.57 -4.25 -11.43
C SER A 141 6.31 -4.43 -12.93
N ILE A 142 7.06 -3.74 -13.77
CA ILE A 142 7.11 -4.03 -15.22
C ILE A 142 7.86 -5.33 -15.51
N ASP A 143 8.76 -5.74 -14.61
CA ASP A 143 9.48 -7.00 -14.68
C ASP A 143 8.60 -8.11 -14.10
N GLU A 144 8.30 -9.08 -14.96
CA GLU A 144 7.49 -10.24 -14.65
C GLU A 144 8.13 -11.15 -13.58
N ASN A 145 9.46 -11.22 -13.53
CA ASN A 145 10.21 -12.04 -12.57
C ASN A 145 10.08 -11.48 -11.17
N VAL A 146 10.12 -10.16 -11.01
CA VAL A 146 9.88 -9.50 -9.70
C VAL A 146 8.50 -9.87 -9.19
N GLY A 147 7.47 -9.82 -10.06
CA GLY A 147 6.12 -10.26 -9.69
C GLY A 147 6.06 -11.73 -9.26
N LEU A 148 6.87 -12.60 -9.86
CA LEU A 148 6.96 -14.02 -9.52
C LEU A 148 7.66 -14.23 -8.17
N GLU A 149 8.77 -13.54 -7.91
CA GLU A 149 9.49 -13.61 -6.64
C GLU A 149 8.60 -13.23 -5.45
N PHE A 150 7.77 -12.19 -5.59
CA PHE A 150 6.79 -11.83 -4.56
C PHE A 150 5.74 -12.93 -4.34
N ALA A 151 5.31 -13.60 -5.40
CA ALA A 151 4.38 -14.72 -5.31
C ALA A 151 5.01 -15.92 -4.57
N GLU A 152 6.25 -16.26 -4.90
CA GLU A 152 7.01 -17.35 -4.27
C GLU A 152 7.30 -17.08 -2.79
N LYS A 153 7.76 -15.86 -2.46
CA LYS A 153 7.95 -15.44 -1.06
C LYS A 153 6.66 -15.59 -0.26
N ALA A 154 5.53 -15.17 -0.82
CA ALA A 154 4.25 -15.25 -0.15
C ALA A 154 3.77 -16.70 0.10
N LEU A 155 4.10 -17.65 -0.80
CA LEU A 155 3.85 -19.08 -0.58
C LEU A 155 4.78 -19.66 0.50
N SER A 156 6.04 -19.24 0.54
CA SER A 156 6.96 -19.72 1.57
C SER A 156 6.52 -19.35 2.99
N SER A 157 5.83 -18.21 3.15
CA SER A 157 5.28 -17.77 4.44
C SER A 157 3.96 -18.45 4.83
N ASP A 158 3.18 -18.90 3.86
CA ASP A 158 1.94 -19.65 4.08
C ASP A 158 1.76 -20.71 2.99
N PRO A 159 2.27 -21.93 3.21
CA PRO A 159 2.19 -23.02 2.23
C PRO A 159 0.76 -23.46 1.89
N SER A 160 -0.23 -23.08 2.72
CA SER A 160 -1.64 -23.41 2.50
C SER A 160 -2.35 -22.39 1.58
N ALA A 161 -1.70 -21.24 1.33
CA ALA A 161 -2.25 -20.20 0.46
C ALA A 161 -2.17 -20.59 -1.02
N ALA A 162 -3.17 -20.18 -1.78
CA ALA A 162 -3.10 -20.19 -3.23
C ALA A 162 -2.32 -18.96 -3.73
N ILE A 163 -1.53 -19.13 -4.79
CA ILE A 163 -0.86 -18.01 -5.46
C ILE A 163 -1.68 -17.60 -6.68
N LYS A 164 -1.88 -16.30 -6.85
CA LYS A 164 -2.29 -15.74 -8.13
C LYS A 164 -1.27 -14.72 -8.62
N LYS A 165 -0.84 -14.90 -9.86
CA LYS A 165 -0.16 -13.88 -10.62
C LYS A 165 -1.19 -12.94 -11.23
N MET A 166 -1.11 -11.66 -10.89
CA MET A 166 -1.94 -10.65 -11.52
C MET A 166 -1.13 -9.94 -12.60
N LYS A 167 -1.62 -10.02 -13.83
CA LYS A 167 -1.17 -9.23 -14.97
C LYS A 167 -2.23 -8.18 -15.23
N ALA A 168 -1.85 -6.91 -15.14
CA ALA A 168 -2.74 -5.80 -15.45
C ALA A 168 -2.13 -4.97 -16.57
N LYS A 169 -2.97 -4.61 -17.55
CA LYS A 169 -2.64 -3.64 -18.59
C LYS A 169 -3.27 -2.32 -18.18
N PHE A 170 -2.44 -1.31 -17.94
CA PHE A 170 -2.92 0.00 -17.51
C PHE A 170 -3.08 0.92 -18.71
N TYR A 171 -4.14 1.72 -18.65
CA TYR A 171 -4.45 2.79 -19.59
C TYR A 171 -4.47 4.08 -18.77
N SER A 172 -3.62 5.04 -19.07
CA SER A 172 -3.93 6.43 -18.71
C SER A 172 -5.10 6.93 -19.58
N ARG A 173 -5.90 7.87 -19.10
CA ARG A 173 -6.80 8.64 -19.96
C ARG A 173 -6.18 10.01 -20.10
N CYS A 174 -6.01 10.48 -21.34
CA CYS A 174 -5.75 11.89 -21.62
C CYS A 174 -7.02 12.71 -21.36
#